data_AF-A0A435HU06-F1
#
_entry.id   AF-A0A435HU06-F1
#
_cell.length_a   1.000
_cell.length_b   1.000
_cell.length_c   1.000
_cell.angle_alpha   90.00
_cell.angle_beta   90.00
_cell.angle_gamma   90.00
#
_symmetry.space_group_name_H-M   'P 1'
#
loop_
_entity.id
_entity.type
_entity.pdbx_description
1 polymer ?
#
loop_
_entity_poly.entity_id
_entity_poly.type
_entity_poly.pdbx_seq_one_letter_code
_entity_poly.pdbx_strand_id
1 'polypeptide(L)'
;TLCLPVPNGKTYTLSPGTYCDKTLSGNITLNPGVYIMRGTTIKPGGNGSLTGQGVTIFLMESAQIYINANEKVNLSPPTSGPYAGITIFQDHGNTSALTLNGGANSVLSGFIYAPDAPISYAGNSDMSAQGDCLRLVGNTIQMTGNSSVKSDCAAALGNRTMYADRMITLVK
;
A
#
# COMPACT_ATOMS: atom_id res chain seq x y z
N THR A 1 9.52 -16.38 -11.26
CA THR A 1 10.15 -15.20 -11.91
C THR A 1 11.48 -14.91 -11.24
N LEU A 2 12.50 -14.49 -12.00
CA LEU A 2 13.79 -14.10 -11.45
C LEU A 2 13.67 -12.83 -10.61
N CYS A 3 14.41 -12.77 -9.49
CA CYS A 3 14.44 -11.60 -8.62
C CYS A 3 15.38 -10.54 -9.21
N LEU A 4 14.89 -9.30 -9.32
CA LEU A 4 15.65 -8.16 -9.83
C LEU A 4 16.57 -7.58 -8.75
N PRO A 5 17.73 -7.02 -9.15
CA PRO A 5 18.60 -6.31 -8.22
C PRO A 5 17.97 -4.98 -7.79
N VAL A 6 18.30 -4.55 -6.57
CA VAL A 6 17.95 -3.23 -6.04
C VAL A 6 19.16 -2.31 -6.18
N PRO A 7 19.03 -1.09 -6.71
CA PRO A 7 20.14 -0.15 -6.79
C PRO A 7 20.73 0.18 -5.42
N ASN A 8 22.05 0.42 -5.37
CA ASN A 8 22.72 0.84 -4.14
C ASN A 8 22.34 2.28 -3.76
N GLY A 9 22.30 2.57 -2.45
CA GLY A 9 22.09 3.92 -1.91
C GLY A 9 20.79 4.08 -1.12
N LYS A 10 20.46 5.32 -0.78
CA LYS A 10 19.27 5.72 0.00
C LYS A 10 18.23 6.47 -0.83
N THR A 11 18.45 6.65 -2.12
CA THR A 11 17.47 7.20 -3.06
C THR A 11 17.59 6.42 -4.35
N TYR A 12 16.53 5.75 -4.77
CA TYR A 12 16.55 4.93 -5.98
C TYR A 12 15.15 4.71 -6.55
N THR A 13 15.13 4.41 -7.85
CA THR A 13 13.91 4.07 -8.59
C THR A 13 13.94 2.61 -9.00
N LEU A 14 12.82 1.91 -8.79
CA LEU A 14 12.61 0.53 -9.19
C LEU A 14 11.69 0.47 -10.41
N SER A 15 12.02 -0.39 -11.37
CA SER A 15 11.13 -0.73 -12.48
C SER A 15 10.20 -1.89 -12.09
N PRO A 16 9.04 -2.05 -12.73
CA PRO A 16 8.13 -3.17 -12.46
C PRO A 16 8.83 -4.53 -12.56
N GLY A 17 8.53 -5.44 -11.63
CA GLY A 17 9.14 -6.75 -11.58
C GLY A 17 9.11 -7.40 -10.19
N THR A 18 9.87 -8.47 -10.03
CA THR A 18 9.93 -9.24 -8.78
C THR A 18 11.16 -8.86 -7.96
N TYR A 19 11.00 -8.56 -6.68
CA TYR A 19 12.07 -8.28 -5.72
C TYR A 19 11.95 -9.26 -4.55
N CYS A 20 13.07 -9.86 -4.14
CA CYS A 20 13.06 -10.97 -3.18
C CYS A 20 14.04 -10.74 -2.02
N ASP A 21 13.62 -11.08 -0.80
CA ASP A 21 14.47 -11.23 0.39
C ASP A 21 15.38 -10.02 0.67
N LYS A 22 14.85 -8.81 0.49
CA LYS A 22 15.54 -7.55 0.77
C LYS A 22 14.75 -6.69 1.76
N THR A 23 15.48 -5.80 2.43
CA THR A 23 14.89 -4.63 3.08
C THR A 23 15.09 -3.41 2.19
N LEU A 24 14.01 -2.83 1.69
CA LEU A 24 14.03 -1.58 0.94
C LEU A 24 13.97 -0.41 1.93
N SER A 25 14.92 0.54 1.83
CA SER A 25 15.01 1.68 2.75
C SER A 25 15.48 2.95 2.03
N GLY A 26 15.24 4.12 2.65
CA GLY A 26 15.49 5.43 2.06
C GLY A 26 14.28 5.95 1.27
N ASN A 27 14.55 6.67 0.18
CA ASN A 27 13.58 7.21 -0.75
C ASN A 27 13.43 6.26 -1.93
N ILE A 28 12.31 5.56 -1.96
CA ILE A 28 11.99 4.52 -2.92
C ILE A 28 10.96 5.09 -3.88
N THR A 29 11.30 5.15 -5.16
CA THR A 29 10.38 5.52 -6.24
C THR A 29 10.07 4.29 -7.07
N LEU A 30 8.79 4.06 -7.35
CA LEU A 30 8.31 2.99 -8.22
C LEU A 30 7.80 3.62 -9.51
N ASN A 31 8.36 3.19 -10.64
CA ASN A 31 7.76 3.47 -11.95
C ASN A 31 6.36 2.83 -12.05
N PRO A 32 5.44 3.36 -12.87
CA PRO A 32 4.12 2.75 -13.04
C PRO A 32 4.23 1.27 -13.46
N GLY A 33 3.42 0.41 -12.83
CA GLY A 33 3.36 -1.02 -13.15
C GLY A 33 3.22 -1.95 -11.94
N VAL A 34 3.52 -3.23 -12.15
CA VAL A 34 3.27 -4.30 -11.18
C VAL A 34 4.57 -4.73 -10.50
N TYR A 35 4.53 -4.82 -9.18
CA TYR A 35 5.64 -5.23 -8.34
C TYR A 35 5.26 -6.47 -7.54
N ILE A 36 6.12 -7.49 -7.56
CA ILE A 36 5.96 -8.69 -6.74
C ILE A 36 7.09 -8.70 -5.71
N MET A 37 6.73 -8.52 -4.45
CA MET A 37 7.64 -8.50 -3.32
C MET A 37 7.55 -9.85 -2.62
N ARG A 38 8.60 -10.68 -2.68
CA ARG A 38 8.68 -11.99 -2.02
C ARG A 38 9.63 -11.90 -0.83
N GLY A 39 9.21 -12.23 0.39
CA GLY A 39 10.08 -12.13 1.58
C GLY A 39 10.67 -10.74 1.85
N THR A 40 10.15 -9.71 1.16
CA THR A 40 10.75 -8.37 1.13
C THR A 40 10.09 -7.48 2.17
N THR A 41 10.90 -6.72 2.90
CA THR A 41 10.42 -5.70 3.84
C THR A 41 10.61 -4.32 3.22
N ILE A 42 9.52 -3.59 3.00
CA ILE A 42 9.57 -2.19 2.56
C ILE A 42 9.49 -1.31 3.81
N LYS A 43 10.61 -0.70 4.19
CA LYS A 43 10.75 0.13 5.39
C LYS A 43 11.65 1.31 5.09
N PRO A 44 11.11 2.44 4.58
CA PRO A 44 11.88 3.63 4.25
C PRO A 44 12.84 4.06 5.38
N GLY A 45 12.34 4.24 6.62
CA GLY A 45 13.16 4.65 7.76
C GLY A 45 13.70 6.08 7.65
N GLY A 46 14.04 6.71 8.77
CA GLY A 46 14.84 7.96 8.79
C GLY A 46 14.28 9.11 7.94
N ASN A 47 12.95 9.33 7.97
CA ASN A 47 12.21 10.29 7.11
C ASN A 47 12.22 9.93 5.61
N GLY A 48 12.45 8.66 5.28
CA GLY A 48 12.38 8.14 3.92
C GLY A 48 10.98 8.16 3.33
N SER A 49 10.88 7.72 2.08
CA SER A 49 9.63 7.74 1.34
C SER A 49 9.42 6.51 0.48
N LEU A 50 8.15 6.19 0.23
CA LEU A 50 7.71 5.23 -0.77
C LEU A 50 6.72 5.93 -1.71
N THR A 51 7.11 6.10 -2.97
CA THR A 51 6.31 6.83 -3.96
C THR A 51 6.11 6.01 -5.24
N GLY A 52 4.94 6.10 -5.84
CA GLY A 52 4.62 5.38 -7.08
C GLY A 52 3.19 5.67 -7.54
N GLN A 53 3.02 6.10 -8.78
CA GLN A 53 1.71 6.36 -9.36
C GLN A 53 1.39 5.27 -10.39
N GLY A 54 0.16 4.77 -10.39
CA GLY A 54 -0.22 3.68 -11.30
C GLY A 54 0.48 2.36 -10.96
N VAL A 55 0.63 2.06 -9.67
CA VAL A 55 1.35 0.87 -9.20
C VAL A 55 0.46 -0.12 -8.49
N THR A 56 0.73 -1.40 -8.68
CA THR A 56 0.17 -2.49 -7.87
C THR A 56 1.30 -3.26 -7.23
N ILE A 57 1.27 -3.37 -5.90
CA ILE A 57 2.29 -4.06 -5.11
C ILE A 57 1.69 -5.33 -4.53
N PHE A 58 2.18 -6.48 -5.02
CA PHE A 58 1.89 -7.79 -4.45
C PHE A 58 2.91 -8.11 -3.35
N LEU A 59 2.44 -8.36 -2.14
CA LEU A 59 3.21 -8.84 -1.02
C LEU A 59 2.99 -10.35 -0.93
N MET A 60 4.07 -11.12 -1.05
CA MET A 60 4.08 -12.59 -1.02
C MET A 60 5.13 -13.09 -0.04
N GLU A 61 4.96 -14.31 0.47
CA GLU A 61 5.99 -14.99 1.27
C GLU A 61 6.45 -14.15 2.46
N SER A 62 5.50 -13.72 3.29
CA SER A 62 5.75 -12.88 4.47
C SER A 62 6.30 -11.47 4.17
N ALA A 63 6.30 -11.04 2.90
CA ALA A 63 6.60 -9.66 2.55
C ALA A 63 5.65 -8.70 3.26
N GLN A 64 6.16 -7.52 3.60
CA GLN A 64 5.46 -6.55 4.43
C GLN A 64 5.88 -5.10 4.10
N ILE A 65 4.99 -4.16 4.41
CA ILE A 65 5.26 -2.72 4.31
C ILE A 65 5.13 -2.11 5.71
N TYR A 66 6.14 -1.33 6.09
CA TYR A 66 6.18 -0.62 7.37
C TYR A 66 6.52 0.86 7.14
N ILE A 67 5.47 1.70 7.08
CA ILE A 67 5.57 3.16 6.98
C ILE A 67 5.24 3.80 8.33
N ASN A 68 6.18 4.56 8.90
CA ASN A 68 5.98 5.30 10.16
C ASN A 68 5.44 6.72 9.92
N ALA A 69 4.90 7.34 10.98
CA ALA A 69 4.29 8.66 10.90
C ALA A 69 5.24 9.80 10.48
N ASN A 70 6.56 9.63 10.56
CA ASN A 70 7.55 10.60 10.07
C ASN A 70 8.02 10.32 8.64
N GLU A 71 7.52 9.25 8.01
CA GLU A 71 7.85 8.85 6.65
C GLU A 71 6.73 9.26 5.70
N LYS A 72 7.07 9.34 4.40
CA LYS A 72 6.12 9.73 3.36
C LYS A 72 5.69 8.54 2.52
N VAL A 73 4.39 8.33 2.35
CA VAL A 73 3.84 7.37 1.38
C VAL A 73 2.99 8.12 0.35
N ASN A 74 3.29 7.96 -0.93
CA ASN A 74 2.47 8.47 -2.01
C ASN A 74 2.24 7.40 -3.08
N LEU A 75 1.13 6.67 -2.94
CA LEU A 75 0.80 5.55 -3.83
C LEU A 75 -0.60 5.69 -4.41
N SER A 76 -0.73 5.41 -5.71
CA SER A 76 -2.01 5.28 -6.39
C SER A 76 -2.03 4.04 -7.29
N PRO A 77 -3.19 3.39 -7.44
CA PRO A 77 -3.32 2.23 -8.29
C PRO A 77 -3.33 2.64 -9.78
N PRO A 78 -3.11 1.69 -10.71
CA PRO A 78 -3.45 1.93 -12.10
C PRO A 78 -4.95 2.21 -12.26
N THR A 79 -5.32 3.07 -13.20
CA THR A 79 -6.73 3.41 -13.49
C THR A 79 -7.38 2.47 -14.50
N SER A 80 -6.60 1.59 -15.14
CA SER A 80 -7.05 0.64 -16.14
C SER A 80 -6.23 -0.65 -16.11
N GLY A 81 -6.64 -1.65 -16.89
CA GLY A 81 -6.00 -2.96 -16.92
C GLY A 81 -6.47 -3.91 -15.81
N PRO A 82 -5.87 -5.11 -15.72
CA PRO A 82 -6.36 -6.18 -14.86
C PRO A 82 -6.39 -5.80 -13.37
N TYR A 83 -5.40 -5.02 -12.93
CA TYR A 83 -5.24 -4.60 -11.53
C TYR A 83 -5.74 -3.17 -11.26
N ALA A 84 -6.55 -2.61 -12.17
CA ALA A 84 -7.14 -1.29 -11.98
C ALA A 84 -7.79 -1.16 -10.60
N GLY A 85 -7.44 -0.09 -9.88
CA GLY A 85 -7.91 0.20 -8.54
C GLY A 85 -7.16 -0.50 -7.40
N ILE A 86 -6.28 -1.47 -7.65
CA ILE A 86 -5.55 -2.21 -6.60
C ILE A 86 -4.15 -1.63 -6.41
N THR A 87 -3.87 -1.10 -5.22
CA THR A 87 -2.57 -0.52 -4.86
C THR A 87 -1.70 -1.53 -4.13
N ILE A 88 -2.26 -2.22 -3.13
CA ILE A 88 -1.57 -3.24 -2.35
C ILE A 88 -2.44 -4.50 -2.29
N PHE A 89 -1.82 -5.64 -2.57
CA PHE A 89 -2.43 -6.95 -2.40
C PHE A 89 -1.45 -7.83 -1.64
N GLN A 90 -1.87 -8.40 -0.51
CA GLN A 90 -1.11 -9.35 0.28
C GLN A 90 -1.76 -10.72 0.15
N ASP A 91 -0.92 -11.73 -0.11
CA ASP A 91 -1.34 -13.10 -0.34
C ASP A 91 -2.07 -13.72 0.86
N HIS A 92 -3.00 -14.61 0.56
CA HIS A 92 -3.71 -15.35 1.60
C HIS A 92 -2.72 -16.24 2.36
N GLY A 93 -2.82 -16.26 3.69
CA GLY A 93 -1.91 -16.94 4.61
C GLY A 93 -0.71 -16.09 5.06
N ASN A 94 -0.48 -14.92 4.46
CA ASN A 94 0.53 -13.99 4.95
C ASN A 94 -0.05 -13.11 6.05
N THR A 95 0.36 -13.41 7.29
CA THR A 95 -0.07 -12.72 8.50
C THR A 95 0.85 -11.57 8.90
N SER A 96 1.86 -11.22 8.09
CA SER A 96 2.75 -10.09 8.39
C SER A 96 1.96 -8.79 8.47
N ALA A 97 2.19 -8.01 9.52
CA ALA A 97 1.47 -6.77 9.75
C ALA A 97 1.73 -5.75 8.63
N LEU A 98 0.68 -5.01 8.27
CA LEU A 98 0.75 -3.94 7.29
C LEU A 98 0.60 -2.58 8.00
N THR A 99 1.69 -1.83 8.11
CA THR A 99 1.70 -0.51 8.76
C THR A 99 1.81 0.59 7.71
N LEU A 100 0.78 1.44 7.66
CA LEU A 100 0.60 2.47 6.64
C LEU A 100 0.27 3.80 7.32
N ASN A 101 1.21 4.32 8.11
CA ASN A 101 1.05 5.58 8.82
C ASN A 101 1.61 6.70 7.97
N GLY A 102 0.75 7.59 7.47
CA GLY A 102 1.17 8.68 6.60
C GLY A 102 1.57 9.93 7.35
N GLY A 103 2.85 10.33 7.26
CA GLY A 103 3.28 11.66 7.66
C GLY A 103 2.70 12.76 6.76
N ALA A 104 3.01 14.03 7.05
CA ALA A 104 2.52 15.18 6.27
C ALA A 104 2.76 15.01 4.75
N ASN A 105 1.78 15.41 3.93
CA ASN A 105 1.80 15.27 2.46
C ASN A 105 1.83 13.82 1.94
N SER A 106 1.51 12.84 2.78
CA SER A 106 1.32 11.46 2.32
C SER A 106 -0.08 11.27 1.75
N VAL A 107 -0.20 10.52 0.67
CA VAL A 107 -1.46 10.20 -0.01
C VAL A 107 -1.47 8.72 -0.36
N LEU A 108 -2.52 8.02 0.02
CA LEU A 108 -2.67 6.60 -0.30
C LEU A 108 -4.11 6.38 -0.77
N SER A 109 -4.29 5.82 -1.96
CA SER A 109 -5.59 5.58 -2.57
C SER A 109 -5.70 4.16 -3.12
N GLY A 110 -6.92 3.73 -3.46
CA GLY A 110 -7.20 2.43 -4.04
C GLY A 110 -7.51 1.34 -3.02
N PHE A 111 -7.56 0.10 -3.50
CA PHE A 111 -7.75 -1.09 -2.68
C PHE A 111 -6.42 -1.51 -2.04
N ILE A 112 -6.50 -1.79 -0.74
CA ILE A 112 -5.48 -2.46 0.06
C ILE A 112 -6.13 -3.72 0.60
N TYR A 113 -5.72 -4.85 0.02
CA TYR A 113 -6.26 -6.16 0.34
C TYR A 113 -5.21 -6.98 1.06
N ALA A 114 -5.40 -7.26 2.35
CA ALA A 114 -4.51 -8.05 3.18
C ALA A 114 -5.33 -8.88 4.20
N PRO A 115 -6.16 -9.83 3.73
CA PRO A 115 -7.28 -10.39 4.48
C PRO A 115 -6.89 -11.11 5.77
N ASP A 116 -5.68 -11.67 5.85
CA ASP A 116 -5.20 -12.41 7.02
C ASP A 116 -4.30 -11.57 7.95
N ALA A 117 -4.02 -10.32 7.58
CA ALA A 117 -3.08 -9.47 8.30
C ALA A 117 -3.76 -8.41 9.15
N PRO A 118 -3.18 -8.04 10.30
CA PRO A 118 -3.54 -6.81 10.99
C PRO A 118 -3.03 -5.61 10.19
N ILE A 119 -3.91 -4.63 9.97
CA ILE A 119 -3.59 -3.37 9.31
C ILE A 119 -3.62 -2.25 10.35
N SER A 120 -2.51 -1.53 10.46
CA SER A 120 -2.44 -0.24 11.18
C SER A 120 -2.39 0.89 10.17
N TYR A 121 -3.39 1.76 10.19
CA TYR A 121 -3.50 2.90 9.30
C TYR A 121 -3.66 4.18 10.12
N ALA A 122 -2.71 5.11 9.96
CA ALA A 122 -2.82 6.45 10.53
C ALA A 122 -2.94 7.46 9.39
N GLY A 123 -4.15 7.98 9.21
CA GLY A 123 -4.46 8.99 8.20
C GLY A 123 -4.00 10.40 8.62
N ASN A 124 -3.86 11.26 7.62
CA ASN A 124 -3.67 12.70 7.78
C ASN A 124 -4.70 13.48 6.94
N SER A 125 -4.66 14.80 7.01
CA SER A 125 -5.59 15.68 6.27
C SER A 125 -5.53 15.49 4.75
N ASP A 126 -4.34 15.27 4.18
CA ASP A 126 -4.15 15.05 2.74
C ASP A 126 -4.68 13.68 2.31
N MET A 127 -4.40 12.62 3.08
CA MET A 127 -5.01 11.31 2.87
C MET A 127 -6.54 11.37 2.96
N SER A 128 -7.07 12.20 3.86
CA SER A 128 -8.51 12.38 4.03
C SER A 128 -9.17 13.23 2.94
N ALA A 129 -8.40 14.06 2.23
CA ALA A 129 -8.90 14.98 1.20
C ALA A 129 -8.60 14.51 -0.24
N GLN A 130 -7.56 13.69 -0.43
CA GLN A 130 -7.03 13.26 -1.73
C GLN A 130 -6.92 11.73 -1.84
N GLY A 131 -6.85 11.03 -0.70
CA GLY A 131 -6.97 9.56 -0.59
C GLY A 131 -8.43 9.09 -0.56
N ASP A 132 -9.35 9.91 -1.07
CA ASP A 132 -10.81 9.77 -1.04
C ASP A 132 -11.37 8.41 -1.49
N CYS A 133 -10.53 7.53 -2.05
CA CYS A 133 -10.91 6.18 -2.47
C CYS A 133 -10.04 5.07 -1.91
N LEU A 134 -9.66 5.20 -0.65
CA LEU A 134 -9.08 4.10 0.10
C LEU A 134 -10.14 3.05 0.47
N ARG A 135 -9.83 1.79 0.23
CA ARG A 135 -10.63 0.64 0.65
C ARG A 135 -9.69 -0.37 1.30
N LEU A 136 -9.96 -0.70 2.56
CA LEU A 136 -9.13 -1.59 3.36
C LEU A 136 -9.86 -2.91 3.59
N VAL A 137 -9.21 -4.02 3.32
CA VAL A 137 -9.64 -5.37 3.70
C VAL A 137 -8.50 -6.00 4.48
N GLY A 138 -8.72 -6.29 5.76
CA GLY A 138 -7.75 -6.95 6.63
C GLY A 138 -8.42 -7.75 7.72
N ASN A 139 -7.65 -8.58 8.42
CA ASN A 139 -8.13 -9.39 9.54
C ASN A 139 -8.61 -8.49 10.69
N THR A 140 -7.78 -7.50 11.01
CA THR A 140 -8.13 -6.38 11.88
C THR A 140 -7.65 -5.09 11.24
N ILE A 141 -8.38 -4.00 11.48
CA ILE A 141 -8.03 -2.69 10.95
C ILE A 141 -8.09 -1.70 12.11
N GLN A 142 -6.92 -1.22 12.52
CA GLN A 142 -6.80 -0.14 13.48
C GLN A 142 -6.57 1.17 12.73
N MET A 143 -7.53 2.07 12.84
CA MET A 143 -7.47 3.40 12.23
C MET A 143 -7.23 4.46 13.30
N THR A 144 -6.23 5.32 13.08
CA THR A 144 -5.88 6.44 13.98
C THR A 144 -5.63 7.72 13.19
N GLY A 145 -5.46 8.86 13.87
CA GLY A 145 -5.23 10.15 13.23
C GLY A 145 -6.44 10.70 12.47
N ASN A 146 -6.20 11.69 11.60
CA ASN A 146 -7.23 12.26 10.73
C ASN A 146 -7.45 11.30 9.56
N SER A 147 -8.35 10.33 9.74
CA SER A 147 -8.70 9.35 8.72
C SER A 147 -10.14 9.57 8.26
N SER A 148 -10.35 9.81 6.97
CA SER A 148 -11.66 9.75 6.34
C SER A 148 -11.75 8.51 5.44
N VAL A 149 -12.93 7.89 5.39
CA VAL A 149 -13.24 6.82 4.44
C VAL A 149 -14.50 7.27 3.70
N LYS A 150 -14.44 7.41 2.38
CA LYS A 150 -15.63 7.68 1.55
C LYS A 150 -16.09 6.41 0.86
N SER A 151 -17.40 6.15 0.83
CA SER A 151 -18.01 4.92 0.30
C SER A 151 -18.28 4.93 -1.20
N ASP A 152 -18.35 6.09 -1.86
CA ASP A 152 -18.54 6.20 -3.31
C ASP A 152 -17.22 6.51 -4.03
N CYS A 153 -16.73 5.54 -4.80
CA CYS A 153 -15.43 5.57 -5.47
C CYS A 153 -15.44 4.94 -6.86
N ALA A 154 -16.62 4.81 -7.48
CA ALA A 154 -16.78 4.08 -8.72
C ALA A 154 -15.77 4.51 -9.80
N ALA A 155 -15.59 5.82 -10.01
CA ALA A 155 -14.67 6.35 -11.01
C ALA A 155 -13.18 6.03 -10.74
N ALA A 156 -12.75 6.07 -9.47
CA ALA A 156 -11.36 5.79 -9.08
C ALA A 156 -11.04 4.29 -9.05
N LEU A 157 -12.06 3.44 -8.95
CA LEU A 157 -11.95 1.98 -8.88
C LEU A 157 -12.26 1.31 -10.23
N GLY A 158 -12.25 2.07 -11.34
CA GLY A 158 -12.52 1.56 -12.67
C GLY A 158 -13.93 0.98 -12.84
N ASN A 159 -14.91 1.56 -12.12
CA ASN A 159 -16.31 1.11 -12.04
C ASN A 159 -16.48 -0.32 -11.50
N ARG A 160 -15.53 -0.83 -10.71
CA ARG A 160 -15.63 -2.14 -10.08
C ARG A 160 -16.35 -2.06 -8.73
N THR A 161 -17.42 -2.82 -8.58
CA THR A 161 -18.10 -3.04 -7.29
C THR A 161 -17.41 -4.18 -6.54
N MET A 162 -16.98 -3.95 -5.30
CA MET A 162 -16.61 -5.04 -4.39
C MET A 162 -17.85 -5.51 -3.64
N TYR A 163 -18.22 -6.78 -3.82
CA TYR A 163 -19.17 -7.45 -2.95
C TYR A 163 -18.39 -7.98 -1.73
N ALA A 164 -18.44 -7.26 -0.60
CA ALA A 164 -17.94 -7.76 0.66
C ALA A 164 -19.07 -8.54 1.37
N ASP A 165 -18.95 -9.86 1.46
CA ASP A 165 -19.87 -10.74 2.21
C ASP A 165 -19.68 -10.62 3.74
N ARG A 166 -18.66 -9.87 4.17
CA ARG A 166 -18.39 -9.57 5.59
C ARG A 166 -18.18 -8.07 5.77
N MET A 167 -19.07 -7.44 6.52
CA MET A 167 -18.94 -6.04 6.93
C MET A 167 -17.99 -5.94 8.13
N ILE A 168 -17.11 -4.94 8.11
CA ILE A 168 -16.26 -4.58 9.24
C ILE A 168 -17.09 -3.76 10.23
N THR A 169 -17.14 -4.19 11.49
CA THR A 169 -17.64 -3.36 12.59
C THR A 169 -16.51 -2.45 13.05
N LEU A 170 -16.66 -1.13 12.87
CA LEU A 170 -15.78 -0.18 13.56
C LEU A 170 -16.05 -0.28 15.07
N VAL A 171 -15.06 -0.72 15.82
CA VAL A 171 -15.09 -0.62 17.27
C VAL A 171 -14.61 0.77 17.64
N LYS A 172 -15.49 1.54 18.28
CA LYS A 172 -15.20 2.89 18.78
C LYS A 172 -14.31 2.82 20.01
#